data_AF-Z4X0K4-F1
#
_entry.id   AF-Z4X0K4-F1
#
_cell.length_a   1.000
_cell.length_b   1.000
_cell.length_c   1.000
_cell.angle_alpha   90.00
_cell.angle_beta   90.00
_cell.angle_gamma   90.00
#
_symmetry.space_group_name_H-M   'P 1'
#
loop_
_entity.id
_entity.type
_entity.pdbx_description
1 polymer ?
#
loop_
_entity_poly.entity_id
_entity_poly.type
_entity_poly.pdbx_seq_one_letter_code
_entity_poly.pdbx_strand_id
1 'polypeptide(L)' 'MTSTQIICVLLGLIATILLDILCGTLGYTLAWLFATSLLSVSLSIYYREQSERMERRLRDYHRKYGQK' A
#
# COMPACT_ATOMS: atom_id res chain seq x y z
N MET A 1 8.03 -3.49 1.04
CA MET A 1 7.27 -3.12 2.24
C MET A 1 8.18 -3.32 3.44
N THR A 2 8.46 -2.28 4.21
CA THR A 2 9.34 -2.38 5.39
C THR A 2 8.58 -3.09 6.52
N SER A 3 9.27 -3.93 7.29
CA SER A 3 8.66 -4.75 8.37
C SER A 3 7.79 -3.96 9.35
N THR A 4 8.08 -2.66 9.53
CA THR A 4 7.28 -1.71 10.31
C THR A 4 5.86 -1.51 9.79
N GLN A 5 5.63 -1.51 8.47
CA GLN A 5 4.28 -1.36 7.91
C GLN A 5 3.42 -2.58 8.20
N ILE A 6 4.00 -3.78 8.15
CA ILE A 6 3.32 -5.03 8.45
C ILE A 6 2.87 -5.05 9.92
N ILE A 7 3.76 -4.64 10.83
CA ILE A 7 3.46 -4.55 12.27
C ILE A 7 2.33 -3.55 12.54
N CYS A 8 2.35 -2.37 11.92
CA CYS A 8 1.28 -1.38 12.09
C CYS A 8 -0.07 -1.89 11.58
N VAL A 9 -0.11 -2.58 10.43
CA VAL A 9 -1.35 -3.16 9.90
C VAL A 9 -1.87 -4.25 10.83
N LEU A 10 -0.99 -5.09 11.37
CA LEU A 10 -1.37 -6.14 12.33
C LEU A 10 -1.97 -5.56 13.61
N LEU A 11 -1.33 -4.54 14.19
CA LEU A 11 -1.81 -3.85 15.39
C LEU A 11 -3.17 -3.19 15.17
N GLY A 12 -3.36 -2.53 14.02
CA GLY A 12 -4.65 -1.93 13.66
C GLY A 12 -5.77 -2.98 13.55
N LEU A 13 -5.47 -4.13 12.96
CA LEU A 13 -6.43 -5.23 12.80
C LEU A 13 -6.83 -5.84 14.15
N ILE A 14 -5.87 -6.03 15.06
CA ILE A 14 -6.14 -6.50 16.43
C ILE A 14 -7.02 -5.48 17.19
N ALA A 15 -6.72 -4.19 17.08
CA ALA A 15 -7.49 -3.13 17.74
C ALA A 15 -8.95 -3.09 17.24
N THR A 16 -9.17 -3.25 15.92
CA THR A 16 -10.53 -3.25 15.35
C THR A 16 -11.34 -4.48 15.74
N ILE A 17 -10.69 -5.65 15.84
CA ILE A 17 -11.35 -6.87 16.33
C ILE A 17 -11.75 -6.72 17.80
N LEU A 18 -10.88 -6.15 18.64
CA LEU A 18 -11.19 -5.85 20.04
C LEU A 18 -12.39 -4.90 20.17
N LEU A 19 -12.45 -3.88 19.33
CA LEU A 19 -13.57 -2.93 19.25
C LEU A 19 -14.88 -3.60 18.84
N ASP A 20 -14.84 -4.50 17.85
CA ASP A 20 -16.00 -5.27 17.40
C ASP A 20 -16.51 -6.20 18.50
N ILE A 21 -15.62 -6.85 19.26
CA ILE A 21 -15.99 -7.66 20.44
C ILE A 21 -16.64 -6.77 21.52
N LEU A 22 -16.10 -5.57 21.76
CA LEU A 22 -16.63 -4.63 22.75
C LEU A 22 -18.01 -4.07 22.38
N CYS A 23 -18.24 -3.77 21.10
CA CYS A 23 -19.50 -3.24 20.60
C CYS A 23 -20.53 -4.33 20.25
N GLY A 24 -20.11 -5.60 20.15
CA GLY A 24 -20.97 -6.71 19.72
C GLY A 24 -21.40 -6.62 18.25
N THR A 25 -20.67 -5.86 17.43
CA THR A 25 -20.95 -5.65 15.99
C THR A 25 -19.71 -5.97 15.17
N LEU A 26 -19.84 -6.25 13.87
CA LEU A 26 -18.72 -6.50 12.95
C LEU A 26 -18.33 -5.27 12.09
N GLY A 27 -18.83 -4.09 12.44
CA GLY A 27 -18.75 -2.90 11.61
C GLY A 27 -17.33 -2.34 11.49
N TYR A 28 -16.54 -2.39 12.58
CA TYR A 28 -15.23 -1.76 12.63
C TYR A 28 -14.19 -2.59 11.86
N THR A 29 -14.25 -3.91 11.95
CA THR A 29 -13.35 -4.77 11.16
C THR A 29 -13.66 -4.68 9.66
N LEU A 30 -14.93 -4.61 9.27
CA LEU A 30 -15.35 -4.42 7.87
C LEU A 30 -14.86 -3.06 7.32
N ALA A 31 -15.05 -1.98 8.06
CA ALA A 31 -14.59 -0.65 7.67
C ALA A 31 -13.06 -0.60 7.54
N TRP A 32 -12.33 -1.25 8.45
CA TRP A 32 -10.87 -1.33 8.41
C TRP A 32 -10.35 -2.13 7.20
N LEU A 33 -10.95 -3.29 6.92
CA LEU A 33 -10.61 -4.09 5.73
C LEU A 33 -10.89 -3.31 4.44
N PHE A 34 -11.99 -2.56 4.38
CA PHE A 34 -12.31 -1.75 3.22
C PHE A 34 -11.30 -0.61 3.01
N ALA A 35 -10.97 0.13 4.07
CA ALA A 35 -10.00 1.21 4.01
C ALA A 35 -8.60 0.73 3.61
N THR A 36 -8.15 -0.39 4.19
CA THR A 36 -6.83 -0.98 3.86
C THR A 36 -6.78 -1.52 2.44
N SER A 37 -7.87 -2.11 1.94
CA SER A 37 -7.98 -2.56 0.55
C SER A 37 -7.88 -1.38 -0.44
N LEU A 38 -8.62 -0.30 -0.19
CA LEU A 38 -8.56 0.91 -1.02
C LEU A 38 -7.17 1.54 -1.02
N LEU A 39 -6.52 1.62 0.14
CA LEU A 39 -5.16 2.12 0.25
C LEU A 39 -4.18 1.23 -0.52
N SER A 40 -4.30 -0.09 -0.41
CA SER A 40 -3.43 -1.04 -1.13
C SER A 40 -3.55 -0.90 -2.65
N VAL A 41 -4.78 -0.82 -3.16
CA VAL A 41 -5.05 -0.61 -4.59
C VAL A 41 -4.49 0.74 -5.06
N SER A 42 -4.74 1.81 -4.30
CA SER A 42 -4.24 3.15 -4.63
C SER A 42 -2.72 3.20 -4.65
N LEU A 43 -2.06 2.57 -3.67
CA LEU A 43 -0.61 2.49 -3.61
C LEU A 43 -0.06 1.68 -4.79
N SER A 44 -0.71 0.58 -5.15
CA SER A 44 -0.31 -0.25 -6.29
C SER A 44 -0.33 0.53 -7.61
N ILE A 45 -1.40 1.30 -7.84
CA ILE A 45 -1.51 2.18 -9.02
C ILE A 45 -0.39 3.23 -9.01
N TYR A 46 -0.19 3.91 -7.88
CA TYR A 46 0.86 4.92 -7.73
C TYR A 46 2.26 4.34 -7.96
N TYR A 47 2.53 3.16 -7.40
CA TYR A 47 3.83 2.49 -7.53
C TYR A 47 4.09 2.06 -8.98
N ARG A 48 3.06 1.57 -9.67
CA ARG A 48 3.13 1.23 -11.09
C ARG A 48 3.46 2.47 -11.93
N GLU A 49 2.79 3.60 -11.66
CA GLU A 49 3.07 4.85 -12.37
C GLU A 49 4.49 5.37 -12.11
N GLN A 50 4.97 5.31 -10.85
CA GLN A 50 6.34 5.64 -10.50
C GLN A 50 7.36 4.74 -11.19
N SER A 51 7.09 3.43 -11.25
CA SER A 51 7.93 2.47 -11.94
C SER A 51 8.05 2.78 -13.44
N GLU A 52 6.93 3.06 -14.11
CA GLU A 52 6.94 3.48 -15.51
C GLU A 52 7.72 4.78 -15.74
N ARG A 53 7.59 5.76 -14.85
CA ARG A 53 8.34 7.03 -14.93
C ARG A 53 9.84 6.79 -14.75
N MET A 54 10.24 5.92 -13.84
CA MET A 54 11.64 5.53 -13.64
C MET A 54 12.20 4.82 -14.88
N GLU A 55 11.47 3.86 -15.44
CA GLU A 55 11.90 3.18 -16.66
C GLU A 55 12.04 4.13 -17.85
N ARG A 56 11.11 5.07 -18.04
CA ARG A 56 11.20 6.07 -19.11
C ARG A 56 12.47 6.91 -18.95
N ARG A 57 12.77 7.38 -17.73
CA ARG A 57 14.01 8.13 -17.45
C ARG A 57 15.27 7.31 -17.70
N LEU A 58 15.26 6.03 -17.35
CA LEU A 58 16.37 5.10 -17.61
C LEU A 58 16.61 4.91 -19.10
N ARG A 59 15.54 4.71 -19.89
CA ARG A 59 15.61 4.61 -21.36
C ARG A 59 16.15 5.90 -21.99
N ASP A 60 15.70 7.06 -21.53
CA ASP A 60 16.18 8.36 -22.02
C ASP A 60 17.66 8.59 -21.67
N TYR A 61 18.10 8.19 -20.47
CA TYR A 61 19.51 8.22 -20.06
C TYR A 61 20.37 7.29 -20.91
N HIS A 62 19.92 6.05 -21.14
CA HIS A 62 20.64 5.10 -21.97
C HIS A 62 20.73 5.55 -23.43
N ARG A 63 19.67 6.19 -23.95
CA ARG A 63 19.68 6.76 -25.31
C ARG A 63 20.60 7.98 -25.43
N LYS A 64 20.70 8.83 -24.40
CA LYS A 64 21.57 10.02 -24.40
C LYS A 64 23.04 9.72 -24.13
N TYR A 65 23.34 8.72 -23.30
CA TYR A 65 24.70 8.46 -22.80
C TYR A 65 25.25 7.07 -23.17
N GLY A 66 24.44 6.18 -23.75
CA GLY A 66 24.84 4.84 -24.18
C GLY A 66 25.38 4.74 -25.62
N GLN A 67 25.42 5.84 -26.37
CA GLN A 67 26.24 5.90 -27.59
C GLN A 67 27.66 6.30 -27.22
N LYS A 68 28.51 5.30 -26.94
CA LYS A 68 29.96 5.44 -26.99
C LYS A 68 30.57 4.18 -27.57
#